data_AF-A0A7Y5G1P4-F1
#
_entry.id   AF-A0A7Y5G1P4-F1
#
_cell.length_a   1.000
_cell.length_b   1.000
_cell.length_c   1.000
_cell.angle_alpha   90.00
_cell.angle_beta   90.00
_cell.angle_gamma   90.00
#
_symmetry.space_group_name_H-M   'P 1'
#
loop_
_entity.id
_entity.type
_entity.pdbx_description
1 polymer ?
#
loop_
_entity_poly.entity_id
_entity_poly.type
_entity_poly.pdbx_seq_one_letter_code
_entity_poly.pdbx_strand_id
1 'polypeptide(L)'
;MATAQNNFKFKGDAFENRYRIQGLLTATAPLHVGTGEDRPDDLPRKDQPDNEEPPRISEIARDFSGMPYLPGSSLRGVVRHYLLQIFGAFLAGIARDPDFENGSFEIIDQDQQRRRIKFKDLDQAGQVIYLQRYASLLEQLFGTPFSESKIDFWDAALQNRVQAA
;
A
#
# COMPACT_ATOMS: atom_id res chain seq x y z
N MET A 1 21.98 4.01 24.35
CA MET A 1 21.57 4.84 23.18
C MET A 1 20.15 5.31 23.43
N ALA A 2 19.95 6.62 23.57
CA ALA A 2 18.64 7.19 23.84
C ALA A 2 17.75 7.02 22.60
N THR A 3 16.69 6.23 22.74
CA THR A 3 15.62 6.14 21.75
C THR A 3 14.97 7.52 21.70
N ALA A 4 15.14 8.25 20.59
CA ALA A 4 14.37 9.46 20.35
C ALA A 4 12.89 9.06 20.49
N GLN A 5 12.21 9.58 21.52
CA GLN A 5 10.77 9.49 21.62
C GLN A 5 10.22 10.36 20.48
N ASN A 6 10.04 9.75 19.32
CA ASN A 6 9.33 10.40 18.25
C ASN A 6 7.90 10.62 18.73
N ASN A 7 7.58 11.87 19.04
CA ASN A 7 6.22 12.32 19.35
C ASN A 7 5.39 12.24 18.07
N PHE A 8 4.97 11.04 17.70
CA PHE A 8 4.08 10.81 16.59
C PHE A 8 2.66 11.21 16.96
N LYS A 9 1.99 11.92 16.04
CA LYS A 9 0.63 12.38 16.23
C LYS A 9 -0.40 11.31 15.83
N PHE A 10 -1.19 10.82 16.78
CA PHE A 10 -2.20 9.77 16.62
C PHE A 10 -3.56 10.32 16.13
N LYS A 11 -4.53 9.43 15.91
CA LYS A 11 -5.89 9.78 15.52
C LYS A 11 -6.52 10.66 16.62
N GLY A 12 -6.93 11.87 16.26
CA GLY A 12 -7.42 12.90 17.21
C GLY A 12 -6.46 14.04 17.48
N ASP A 13 -5.20 13.94 17.04
CA ASP A 13 -4.26 15.06 17.17
C ASP A 13 -4.54 16.19 16.18
N ALA A 14 -4.13 17.40 16.57
CA ALA A 14 -4.30 18.60 15.76
C ALA A 14 -3.61 18.42 14.41
N PHE A 15 -4.42 18.47 13.35
CA PHE A 15 -3.96 18.57 11.98
C PHE A 15 -3.23 19.89 11.78
N GLU A 16 -1.93 19.82 11.50
CA GLU A 16 -1.11 21.02 11.28
C GLU A 16 -1.07 21.37 9.79
N ASN A 17 -0.64 20.42 8.95
CA ASN A 17 -0.41 20.67 7.53
C ASN A 17 -0.49 19.38 6.70
N ARG A 18 -0.70 19.53 5.39
CA ARG A 18 -0.63 18.47 4.39
C ARG A 18 0.22 18.92 3.22
N TYR A 19 1.35 18.24 3.05
CA TYR A 19 2.24 18.48 1.92
C TYR A 19 1.80 17.66 0.72
N ARG A 20 1.71 18.29 -0.45
CA ARG A 20 1.45 17.62 -1.71
C ARG A 20 2.76 17.45 -2.46
N ILE A 21 3.16 16.19 -2.67
CA ILE A 21 4.29 15.83 -3.52
C ILE A 21 3.72 15.42 -4.88
N GLN A 22 4.20 16.06 -5.95
CA GLN A 22 3.77 15.79 -7.31
C GLN A 22 4.98 15.51 -8.20
N GLY A 23 4.78 14.68 -9.21
CA GLY A 23 5.79 14.34 -10.20
C GLY A 23 5.17 13.63 -11.38
N LEU A 24 5.99 13.41 -12.42
CA LEU A 24 5.62 12.64 -13.60
C LEU A 24 6.27 11.26 -13.51
N LEU A 25 5.49 10.21 -13.74
CA LEU A 25 5.99 8.84 -13.88
C LEU A 25 6.09 8.52 -15.37
N THR A 26 7.25 8.01 -15.80
CA THR A 26 7.48 7.56 -17.17
C THR A 26 7.74 6.07 -17.17
N ALA A 27 6.92 5.33 -17.92
CA ALA A 27 7.15 3.91 -18.12
C ALA A 27 8.37 3.71 -19.03
N THR A 28 9.43 3.09 -18.50
CA THR A 28 10.65 2.75 -19.26
C THR A 28 10.53 1.44 -20.03
N ALA A 29 9.47 0.67 -19.76
CA ALA A 29 9.12 -0.58 -20.41
C ALA A 29 7.58 -0.66 -20.50
N PRO A 30 7.01 -1.56 -21.34
CA PRO A 30 5.57 -1.78 -21.37
C PRO A 30 5.01 -2.06 -19.98
N LEU A 31 3.95 -1.34 -19.61
CA LEU A 31 3.34 -1.41 -18.28
C LEU A 31 1.92 -1.95 -18.40
N HIS A 32 1.64 -3.03 -17.66
CA HIS A 32 0.32 -3.63 -17.56
C HIS A 32 -0.17 -3.56 -16.12
N VAL A 33 -1.30 -2.89 -15.90
CA VAL A 33 -1.99 -2.86 -14.60
C VAL A 33 -3.40 -3.40 -14.82
N GLY A 34 -3.63 -4.61 -14.34
CA GLY A 34 -4.88 -5.33 -14.54
C GLY A 34 -6.01 -4.81 -13.64
N THR A 35 -7.26 -4.96 -14.09
CA THR A 35 -8.46 -4.79 -13.24
C THR A 35 -8.81 -6.07 -12.46
N GLY A 36 -8.23 -7.20 -12.85
CA GLY A 36 -8.66 -8.54 -12.41
C GLY A 36 -9.75 -9.14 -13.29
N GLU A 37 -10.23 -8.41 -14.30
CA GLU A 37 -11.20 -8.87 -15.28
C GLU A 37 -10.53 -9.19 -16.63
N ASP A 38 -11.22 -9.99 -17.43
CA ASP A 38 -10.78 -10.36 -18.79
C ASP A 38 -11.79 -9.84 -19.82
N ARG A 39 -11.27 -9.26 -20.90
CA ARG A 39 -12.05 -8.81 -22.06
C ARG A 39 -11.73 -9.65 -23.31
N PRO A 40 -12.65 -9.79 -24.26
CA PRO A 40 -12.31 -10.38 -25.57
C PRO A 40 -11.24 -9.53 -26.28
N ASP A 41 -10.34 -10.20 -26.99
CA ASP A 41 -9.35 -9.54 -27.85
C ASP A 41 -10.03 -9.06 -29.14
N ASP A 42 -10.35 -7.77 -29.20
CA ASP A 42 -11.00 -7.15 -30.36
C ASP A 42 -10.06 -7.01 -31.59
N LEU A 43 -8.79 -7.41 -31.47
CA LEU A 43 -7.84 -7.35 -32.57
C LEU A 43 -8.00 -8.57 -33.48
N PRO A 44 -8.36 -8.37 -34.78
CA PRO A 44 -8.51 -9.49 -35.70
C PRO A 44 -7.15 -10.16 -35.93
N ARG A 45 -7.04 -11.44 -35.55
CA ARG A 45 -5.90 -12.27 -35.92
C ARG A 45 -6.12 -12.77 -37.35
N LYS A 46 -5.12 -12.57 -38.22
CA LYS A 46 -5.18 -13.00 -39.63
C LYS A 46 -5.44 -14.49 -39.84
N ASP A 47 -5.19 -15.30 -38.82
CA ASP A 47 -5.20 -16.77 -38.90
C ASP A 47 -6.39 -17.41 -38.15
N GLN A 48 -7.35 -16.61 -37.67
CA GLN A 48 -8.50 -17.12 -36.92
C GLN A 48 -9.69 -17.44 -37.85
N PRO A 49 -10.24 -18.66 -37.84
CA PRO A 49 -11.47 -18.98 -38.56
C PRO A 49 -12.64 -18.12 -38.06
N ASP A 50 -13.52 -17.66 -38.94
CA ASP A 50 -14.68 -16.79 -38.64
C ASP A 50 -15.64 -17.32 -37.55
N ASN A 51 -15.47 -18.55 -37.08
CA ASN A 51 -16.34 -19.22 -36.10
C ASN A 51 -15.68 -19.48 -34.73
N GLU A 52 -14.46 -19.01 -34.48
CA GLU A 52 -13.81 -19.15 -33.17
C GLU A 52 -14.09 -17.93 -32.27
N GLU A 53 -14.38 -18.19 -30.99
CA GLU A 53 -14.49 -17.11 -30.00
C GLU A 53 -13.15 -16.38 -29.87
N PRO A 54 -13.14 -15.03 -29.79
CA PRO A 54 -11.92 -14.27 -29.63
C PRO A 54 -11.24 -14.64 -28.31
N PRO A 55 -9.89 -14.74 -28.29
CA PRO A 55 -9.17 -15.09 -27.08
C PRO A 55 -9.41 -14.02 -26.02
N ARG A 56 -9.53 -14.43 -24.76
CA ARG A 56 -9.69 -13.50 -23.64
C ARG A 56 -8.33 -12.95 -23.22
N ILE A 57 -8.25 -11.64 -23.03
CA ILE A 57 -7.05 -10.93 -22.59
C ILE A 57 -7.35 -10.16 -21.31
N SER A 58 -6.34 -10.06 -20.44
CA SER A 58 -6.46 -9.32 -19.19
C SER A 58 -6.71 -7.84 -19.44
N GLU A 59 -7.72 -7.29 -18.78
CA GLU A 59 -8.14 -5.91 -18.96
C GLU A 59 -7.24 -4.95 -18.19
N ILE A 60 -6.88 -3.83 -18.83
CA ILE A 60 -6.07 -2.77 -18.24
C ILE A 60 -6.98 -1.78 -17.50
N ALA A 61 -6.58 -1.37 -16.31
CA ALA A 61 -7.27 -0.35 -15.53
C ALA A 61 -7.41 0.97 -16.31
N ARG A 62 -8.66 1.41 -16.49
CA ARG A 62 -9.03 2.65 -17.20
C ARG A 62 -9.89 3.56 -16.34
N ASP A 63 -9.71 4.85 -16.52
CA ASP A 63 -10.55 5.85 -15.87
C ASP A 63 -11.93 5.94 -16.55
N PHE A 64 -12.79 6.81 -16.04
CA PHE A 64 -14.13 7.02 -16.61
C PHE A 64 -14.13 7.54 -18.05
N SER A 65 -12.99 8.05 -18.55
CA SER A 65 -12.80 8.49 -19.94
C SER A 65 -12.25 7.40 -20.85
N GLY A 66 -12.04 6.18 -20.32
CA GLY A 66 -11.49 5.04 -21.04
C GLY A 66 -9.97 5.07 -21.20
N MET A 67 -9.29 6.03 -20.56
CA MET A 67 -7.83 6.19 -20.62
C MET A 67 -7.14 5.36 -19.53
N PRO A 68 -5.99 4.73 -19.82
CA PRO A 68 -5.27 3.96 -18.81
C PRO A 68 -4.77 4.88 -17.69
N TYR A 69 -4.82 4.38 -16.46
CA TYR A 69 -4.30 5.08 -15.29
C TYR A 69 -3.57 4.12 -14.36
N LEU A 70 -2.80 4.67 -13.43
CA LEU A 70 -2.20 3.91 -12.34
C LEU A 70 -3.01 4.12 -11.06
N PRO A 71 -3.66 3.08 -10.52
CA PRO A 71 -4.38 3.20 -9.26
C PRO A 71 -3.44 3.60 -8.12
N GLY A 72 -3.87 4.56 -7.31
CA GLY A 72 -3.16 5.01 -6.12
C GLY A 72 -2.97 3.87 -5.11
N SER A 73 -3.93 2.93 -5.05
CA SER A 73 -3.83 1.70 -4.26
C SER A 73 -2.69 0.79 -4.72
N SER A 74 -2.53 0.60 -6.03
CA SER A 74 -1.43 -0.17 -6.61
C SER A 74 -0.08 0.49 -6.31
N LEU A 75 0.01 1.81 -6.51
CA LEU A 75 1.23 2.56 -6.20
C LEU A 75 1.59 2.49 -4.71
N ARG A 76 0.59 2.66 -3.82
CA ARG A 76 0.75 2.51 -2.37
C ARG A 76 1.30 1.13 -2.02
N GLY A 77 0.74 0.07 -2.61
CA GLY A 77 1.17 -1.30 -2.36
C GLY A 77 2.62 -1.54 -2.77
N VAL A 78 3.00 -1.13 -3.99
CA VAL A 78 4.37 -1.28 -4.50
C VAL A 78 5.37 -0.49 -3.66
N VAL A 79 5.08 0.77 -3.33
CA VAL A 79 5.99 1.59 -2.51
C VAL A 79 6.12 1.00 -1.11
N ARG A 80 5.02 0.60 -0.46
CA ARG A 80 5.06 -0.05 0.86
C ARG A 80 5.92 -1.31 0.82
N HIS A 81 5.69 -2.18 -0.16
CA HIS A 81 6.42 -3.44 -0.30
C HIS A 81 7.92 -3.20 -0.55
N TYR A 82 8.26 -2.26 -1.43
CA TYR A 82 9.65 -1.90 -1.71
C TYR A 82 10.38 -1.36 -0.48
N LEU A 83 9.74 -0.49 0.30
CA LEU A 83 10.31 0.04 1.55
C LEU A 83 10.47 -1.07 2.60
N LEU A 84 9.53 -2.03 2.68
CA LEU A 84 9.65 -3.19 3.55
C LEU A 84 10.85 -4.07 3.14
N GLN A 85 11.07 -4.28 1.83
CA GLN A 85 12.22 -5.05 1.35
C GLN A 85 13.55 -4.36 1.69
N ILE A 86 13.64 -3.04 1.52
CA ILE A 86 14.87 -2.29 1.83
C ILE A 86 15.14 -2.27 3.32
N PHE A 87 14.15 -1.93 4.14
CA PHE A 87 14.36 -1.64 5.56
C PHE A 87 14.11 -2.83 6.49
N GLY A 88 13.31 -3.81 6.06
CA GLY A 88 12.88 -4.93 6.90
C GLY A 88 14.02 -5.82 7.38
N ALA A 89 15.09 -5.95 6.59
CA ALA A 89 16.26 -6.73 6.97
C ALA A 89 17.16 -6.06 8.02
N PHE A 90 17.08 -4.72 8.17
CA PHE A 90 18.08 -3.96 8.91
C PHE A 90 17.52 -3.19 10.10
N LEU A 91 16.26 -2.76 10.05
CA LEU A 91 15.73 -1.75 10.96
C LEU A 91 14.29 -2.08 11.37
N ALA A 92 14.14 -2.99 12.33
CA ALA A 92 12.84 -3.39 12.86
C ALA A 92 12.02 -2.23 13.47
N GLY A 93 12.64 -1.10 13.84
CA GLY A 93 11.90 0.11 14.23
C GLY A 93 11.31 0.90 13.05
N ILE A 94 11.86 0.71 11.85
CA ILE A 94 11.41 1.39 10.63
C ILE A 94 10.40 0.55 9.87
N ALA A 95 10.69 -0.73 9.69
CA ALA A 95 9.92 -1.62 8.84
C ALA A 95 9.62 -2.94 9.56
N ARG A 96 8.32 -3.23 9.74
CA ARG A 96 7.78 -4.52 10.15
C ARG A 96 6.55 -4.83 9.32
N ASP A 97 6.32 -6.12 9.10
CA ASP A 97 5.11 -6.63 8.46
C ASP A 97 4.45 -7.66 9.39
N PRO A 98 3.77 -7.20 10.45
CA PRO A 98 3.09 -8.10 11.36
C PRO A 98 1.83 -8.68 10.70
N ASP A 99 1.60 -9.97 10.92
CA ASP A 99 0.32 -10.60 10.61
C ASP A 99 -0.73 -10.12 11.63
N PHE A 100 -1.58 -9.18 11.24
CA PHE A 100 -2.64 -8.65 12.11
C PHE A 100 -3.81 -9.62 12.30
N GLU A 101 -3.97 -10.64 11.45
CA GLU A 101 -5.07 -11.59 11.52
C GLU A 101 -4.76 -12.72 12.52
N ASN A 102 -3.56 -13.31 12.40
CA ASN A 102 -3.16 -14.47 13.20
C ASN A 102 -2.01 -14.18 14.15
N GLY A 103 -1.35 -13.04 14.00
CA GLY A 103 -0.19 -12.67 14.80
C GLY A 103 -0.53 -12.15 16.20
N SER A 104 0.54 -11.95 16.94
CA SER A 104 0.53 -11.47 18.32
C SER A 104 1.80 -10.68 18.58
N PHE A 105 1.77 -9.83 19.59
CA PHE A 105 2.93 -9.10 20.06
C PHE A 105 3.07 -9.26 21.57
N GLU A 106 4.28 -9.06 22.06
CA GLU A 106 4.60 -9.10 23.48
C GLU A 106 4.46 -7.71 24.08
N ILE A 107 3.65 -7.61 25.14
CA ILE A 107 3.59 -6.44 25.99
C ILE A 107 4.33 -6.75 27.29
N ILE A 108 5.10 -5.78 27.76
CA ILE A 108 5.66 -5.79 29.11
C ILE A 108 4.65 -5.08 30.03
N ASP A 109 4.07 -5.82 30.96
CA ASP A 109 3.15 -5.29 31.96
C ASP A 109 3.89 -4.48 33.04
N GLN A 110 3.16 -3.78 33.91
CA GLN A 110 3.70 -2.98 35.02
C GLN A 110 4.57 -3.82 35.96
N ASP A 111 4.24 -5.10 36.15
CA ASP A 111 5.01 -6.07 36.93
C ASP A 111 6.21 -6.69 36.19
N GLN A 112 6.61 -6.10 35.05
CA GLN A 112 7.63 -6.61 34.12
C GLN A 112 7.39 -8.02 33.57
N GLN A 113 6.17 -8.54 33.69
CA GLN A 113 5.81 -9.81 33.07
C GLN A 113 5.56 -9.63 31.57
N ARG A 114 6.11 -10.53 30.76
CA ARG A 114 5.85 -10.58 29.32
C ARG A 114 4.54 -11.30 29.07
N ARG A 115 3.58 -10.61 28.47
CA ARG A 115 2.30 -11.19 28.04
C ARG A 115 2.19 -11.12 26.53
N ARG A 116 1.84 -12.24 25.91
CA ARG A 116 1.60 -12.33 24.47
C ARG A 116 0.11 -12.11 24.20
N ILE A 117 -0.21 -11.08 23.42
CA ILE A 117 -1.60 -10.70 23.11
C ILE A 117 -1.79 -10.79 21.60
N LYS A 118 -2.90 -11.39 21.16
CA LYS A 118 -3.25 -11.43 19.73
C LYS A 118 -3.78 -10.08 19.29
N PHE A 119 -3.46 -9.66 18.07
CA PHE A 119 -3.89 -8.36 17.54
C PHE A 119 -5.41 -8.20 17.51
N LYS A 120 -6.13 -9.27 17.14
CA LYS A 120 -7.60 -9.30 17.11
C LYS A 120 -8.27 -9.14 18.47
N ASP A 121 -7.55 -9.43 19.56
CA ASP A 121 -8.07 -9.38 20.92
C ASP A 121 -7.71 -8.04 21.61
N LEU A 122 -7.10 -7.09 20.88
CA LEU A 122 -6.74 -5.78 21.43
C LEU A 122 -7.96 -4.88 21.58
N ASP A 123 -8.16 -4.40 22.80
CA ASP A 123 -9.02 -3.26 23.08
C ASP A 123 -8.41 -1.94 22.59
N GLN A 124 -9.17 -0.86 22.69
CA GLN A 124 -8.73 0.46 22.20
C GLN A 124 -7.46 0.94 22.92
N ALA A 125 -7.31 0.68 24.22
CA ALA A 125 -6.13 1.05 24.98
C ALA A 125 -4.89 0.29 24.50
N GLY A 126 -5.02 -1.03 24.28
CA GLY A 126 -3.98 -1.89 23.72
C GLY A 126 -3.56 -1.48 22.31
N GLN A 127 -4.53 -1.10 21.47
CA GLN A 127 -4.24 -0.56 20.12
C GLN A 127 -3.40 0.73 20.19
N VAL A 128 -3.75 1.66 21.09
CA VAL A 128 -2.98 2.91 21.29
C VAL A 128 -1.56 2.61 21.79
N ILE A 129 -1.42 1.72 22.77
CA ILE A 129 -0.12 1.30 23.31
C ILE A 129 0.73 0.67 22.20
N TYR A 130 0.14 -0.18 21.37
CA TYR A 130 0.81 -0.78 20.22
C TYR A 130 1.35 0.29 19.27
N LEU A 131 0.50 1.22 18.83
CA LEU A 131 0.89 2.29 17.90
C LEU A 131 2.01 3.18 18.46
N GLN A 132 1.97 3.47 19.76
CA GLN A 132 2.93 4.34 20.44
C GLN A 132 4.30 3.70 20.65
N ARG A 133 4.32 2.41 20.98
CA ARG A 133 5.54 1.77 21.51
C ARG A 133 6.12 0.70 20.59
N TYR A 134 5.31 0.10 19.73
CA TYR A 134 5.67 -1.14 19.02
C TYR A 134 5.51 -1.05 17.50
N ALA A 135 4.58 -0.24 17.00
CA ALA A 135 4.41 -0.02 15.57
C ALA A 135 5.67 0.59 14.95
N SER A 136 6.07 0.05 13.80
CA SER A 136 7.17 0.58 13.02
C SER A 136 6.78 1.89 12.32
N LEU A 137 7.79 2.63 11.86
CA LEU A 137 7.55 3.88 11.10
C LEU A 137 6.67 3.65 9.87
N LEU A 138 6.86 2.56 9.13
CA LEU A 138 6.05 2.24 7.95
C LEU A 138 4.60 1.93 8.32
N GLU A 139 4.35 1.26 9.44
CA GLU A 139 2.98 1.02 9.92
C GLU A 139 2.28 2.32 10.33
N GLN A 140 3.00 3.24 10.96
CA GLN A 140 2.46 4.55 11.30
C GLN A 140 2.20 5.40 10.05
N LEU A 141 3.08 5.31 9.03
CA LEU A 141 2.95 6.07 7.80
C LEU A 141 1.83 5.54 6.91
N PHE A 142 1.84 4.24 6.62
CA PHE A 142 0.88 3.58 5.72
C PHE A 142 -0.37 3.07 6.42
N GLY A 143 -0.46 3.20 7.74
CA GLY A 143 -1.59 2.73 8.54
C GLY A 143 -1.54 1.24 8.90
N THR A 144 -2.39 0.89 9.85
CA THR A 144 -2.68 -0.46 10.38
C THR A 144 -4.19 -0.69 10.37
N PRO A 145 -4.70 -1.91 10.66
CA PRO A 145 -6.14 -2.14 10.75
C PRO A 145 -6.89 -1.26 11.77
N PHE A 146 -6.19 -0.72 12.78
CA PHE A 146 -6.75 0.14 13.81
C PHE A 146 -6.19 1.58 13.78
N SER A 147 -5.39 1.94 12.77
CA SER A 147 -4.91 3.32 12.57
C SER A 147 -4.93 3.71 11.10
N GLU A 148 -5.52 4.87 10.81
CA GLU A 148 -5.51 5.44 9.47
C GLU A 148 -4.10 5.77 8.98
N SER A 149 -3.92 5.70 7.66
CA SER A 149 -2.70 6.11 6.97
C SER A 149 -2.46 7.62 7.13
N LYS A 150 -1.19 8.01 7.19
CA LYS A 150 -0.78 9.43 7.17
C LYS A 150 -0.40 9.91 5.78
N ILE A 151 -0.27 8.98 4.82
CA ILE A 151 -0.01 9.26 3.41
C ILE A 151 -1.20 8.84 2.55
N ASP A 152 -1.57 9.73 1.62
CA ASP A 152 -2.60 9.49 0.62
C ASP A 152 -1.92 9.31 -0.75
N PHE A 153 -2.24 8.20 -1.42
CA PHE A 153 -1.80 7.95 -2.79
C PHE A 153 -2.96 8.20 -3.74
N TRP A 154 -2.77 9.12 -4.67
CA TRP A 154 -3.78 9.49 -5.65
C TRP A 154 -3.55 8.73 -6.94
N ASP A 155 -4.63 8.48 -7.68
CA ASP A 155 -4.56 7.88 -9.00
C ASP A 155 -3.71 8.74 -9.95
N ALA A 156 -2.78 8.10 -10.65
CA ALA A 156 -1.93 8.76 -11.63
C ALA A 156 -2.57 8.63 -13.02
N ALA A 157 -3.24 9.71 -13.42
CA ALA A 157 -3.82 9.85 -14.75
C ALA A 157 -2.74 10.05 -15.83
N LEU A 158 -2.99 9.52 -17.02
CA LEU A 158 -2.12 9.69 -18.18
C LEU A 158 -2.00 11.19 -18.55
N GLN A 159 -0.78 11.72 -18.54
CA GLN A 159 -0.52 13.14 -18.85
C GLN A 159 -0.26 13.39 -20.33
N ASN A 160 0.51 12.53 -20.99
CA ASN A 160 0.90 12.68 -22.39
C ASN A 160 0.67 11.35 -23.12
N ARG A 161 0.07 11.41 -24.32
CA ARG A 161 0.17 10.30 -25.26
C ARG A 161 1.60 10.30 -25.80
N VAL A 162 2.34 9.23 -25.56
CA VAL A 162 3.56 8.98 -26.33
C VAL A 162 3.13 8.84 -27.79
N GLN A 163 3.51 9.79 -28.65
CA GLN A 163 3.40 9.58 -30.09
C GLN A 163 4.29 8.37 -30.41
N ALA A 164 3.72 7.33 -31.00
CA ALA A 164 4.50 6.21 -31.51
C ALA A 164 5.58 6.78 -32.44
N ALA A 165 6.84 6.54 -32.09
CA ALA A 165 8.00 6.89 -32.91
C ALA A 165 8.05 6.00 -34.17
#